data_AF-A0A4Q0NWK1-F1
#
_entry.id   AF-A0A4Q0NWK1-F1
#
_cell.length_a   1.000
_cell.length_b   1.000
_cell.length_c   1.000
_cell.angle_alpha   90.00
_cell.angle_beta   90.00
_cell.angle_gamma   90.00
#
_symmetry.space_group_name_H-M   'P 1'
#
loop_
_entity.id
_entity.type
_entity.pdbx_description
1 polymer ?
#
loop_
_entity_poly.entity_id
_entity_poly.type
_entity_poly.pdbx_seq_one_letter_code
_entity_poly.pdbx_strand_id
1 'polypeptide(L)'
;MKQLLYILKFEKYDFIKIGITKNISSRILRLQNETGMYVDHLQSRVYTNPKSQEVVLLERNLLSITKSFDPKVDWNKTFGGINEFRAGNCIDVIEKFIGEQKTYGKDFKLHIGIDICGNYNHGIPKSYFPIFYPVKGFSPELKYDIMKYCDSEKMRFVDFQHQACYFYLQHLTKVRDNLVIPKYDNYFKV
;
A
#
# COMPACT_ATOMS: atom_id res chain seq x y z
N MET A 1 -0.66 14.45 9.14
CA MET A 1 -0.13 13.32 8.32
C MET A 1 0.95 13.85 7.39
N LYS A 2 2.08 13.12 7.31
CA LYS A 2 3.16 13.46 6.37
C LYS A 2 2.67 13.26 4.94
N GLN A 3 3.08 14.14 4.05
CA GLN A 3 2.80 14.04 2.62
C GLN A 3 3.69 12.96 2.01
N LEU A 4 3.13 12.15 1.13
CA LEU A 4 3.85 11.10 0.41
C LEU A 4 3.71 11.30 -1.10
N LEU A 5 4.70 10.85 -1.84
CA LEU A 5 4.64 10.66 -3.29
C LEU A 5 4.29 9.20 -3.54
N TYR A 6 3.32 8.96 -4.42
CA TYR A 6 2.99 7.63 -4.91
C TYR A 6 3.28 7.54 -6.41
N ILE A 7 3.60 6.33 -6.84
CA ILE A 7 3.59 5.90 -8.23
C ILE A 7 2.70 4.67 -8.28
N LEU A 8 1.45 4.86 -8.72
CA LEU A 8 0.48 3.77 -8.82
C LEU A 8 0.65 3.05 -10.15
N LYS A 9 0.79 1.73 -10.10
CA LYS A 9 0.60 0.84 -11.25
C LYS A 9 -0.83 0.38 -11.30
N PHE A 10 -1.35 0.08 -12.49
CA PHE A 10 -2.71 -0.40 -12.67
C PHE A 10 -2.71 -1.82 -13.21
N GLU A 11 -3.65 -2.63 -12.74
CA GLU A 11 -3.81 -4.00 -13.21
C GLU A 11 -4.20 -4.01 -14.68
N LYS A 12 -3.49 -4.80 -15.50
CA LYS A 12 -3.77 -4.99 -16.94
C LYS A 12 -3.51 -3.76 -17.82
N TYR A 13 -2.88 -2.72 -17.29
CA TYR A 13 -2.54 -1.53 -18.06
C TYR A 13 -1.05 -1.19 -17.94
N ASP A 14 -0.44 -0.81 -19.06
CA ASP A 14 0.96 -0.38 -19.11
C ASP A 14 1.08 1.14 -18.96
N PHE A 15 0.46 1.67 -17.92
CA PHE A 15 0.67 3.05 -17.49
C PHE A 15 0.71 3.14 -15.98
N ILE A 16 1.29 4.23 -15.51
CA ILE A 16 1.42 4.57 -14.11
C ILE A 16 0.77 5.92 -13.83
N LYS A 17 0.48 6.19 -12.57
CA LYS A 17 0.06 7.49 -12.10
C LYS A 17 1.02 7.98 -11.03
N ILE A 18 1.65 9.12 -11.29
CA ILE A 18 2.50 9.83 -10.34
C ILE A 18 1.60 10.76 -9.53
N GLY A 19 1.88 10.99 -8.25
CA GLY A 19 1.20 12.07 -7.54
C GLY A 19 1.52 12.08 -6.06
N ILE A 20 0.99 13.09 -5.38
CA ILE A 20 1.16 13.23 -3.94
C ILE A 20 -0.17 13.15 -3.19
N THR A 21 -0.13 12.71 -1.94
CA THR A 21 -1.30 12.71 -1.06
C THR A 21 -0.89 12.71 0.41
N LYS A 22 -1.85 13.02 1.28
CA LYS A 22 -1.76 12.73 2.72
C LYS A 22 -2.54 11.47 3.10
N ASN A 23 -3.41 10.97 2.22
CA ASN A 23 -4.24 9.78 2.44
C ASN A 23 -4.30 8.97 1.13
N ILE A 24 -3.51 7.90 1.05
CA ILE A 24 -3.37 7.09 -0.16
C ILE A 24 -4.59 6.23 -0.44
N SER A 25 -5.22 5.70 0.61
CA SER A 25 -6.39 4.83 0.52
C SER A 25 -7.59 5.56 -0.07
N SER A 26 -7.85 6.79 0.40
CA SER A 26 -8.90 7.65 -0.16
C SER A 26 -8.60 8.03 -1.63
N ARG A 27 -7.33 8.28 -1.97
CA ARG A 27 -6.94 8.62 -3.35
C ARG A 27 -7.13 7.43 -4.30
N ILE A 28 -6.77 6.22 -3.88
CA ILE A 28 -6.97 4.99 -4.66
C ILE A 28 -8.46 4.73 -4.87
N LEU A 29 -9.27 4.80 -3.82
CA LEU A 29 -10.71 4.58 -3.92
C LEU A 29 -11.38 5.56 -4.89
N ARG A 30 -11.04 6.84 -4.78
CA ARG A 30 -11.55 7.86 -5.69
C ARG A 30 -11.15 7.58 -7.13
N LEU A 31 -9.90 7.20 -7.36
CA LEU A 31 -9.40 6.93 -8.70
C LEU A 31 -10.06 5.69 -9.33
N GLN A 32 -10.25 4.62 -8.54
CA GLN A 32 -10.99 3.43 -8.96
C GLN A 32 -12.44 3.78 -9.35
N ASN A 33 -13.10 4.63 -8.57
CA ASN A 33 -14.46 5.06 -8.87
C ASN A 33 -14.55 5.95 -10.12
N GLU A 34 -13.56 6.83 -10.34
CA GLU A 34 -13.53 7.74 -11.49
C GLU A 34 -13.15 7.02 -12.80
N THR A 35 -12.30 6.00 -12.73
CA THR A 35 -11.67 5.38 -13.91
C THR A 35 -12.08 3.93 -14.16
N GLY A 36 -12.60 3.24 -13.16
CA GLY A 36 -12.83 1.78 -13.20
C GLY A 36 -11.54 0.95 -13.16
N MET A 37 -10.37 1.57 -12.99
CA MET A 37 -9.08 0.89 -13.06
C MET A 37 -8.62 0.45 -11.67
N TYR A 38 -8.28 -0.83 -11.54
CA TYR A 38 -7.74 -1.38 -10.31
C TYR A 38 -6.24 -1.09 -10.19
N VAL A 39 -5.80 -0.78 -8.97
CA VAL A 39 -4.39 -0.47 -8.68
C VAL A 39 -3.67 -1.76 -8.34
N ASP A 40 -2.53 -1.99 -8.96
CA ASP A 40 -1.61 -3.05 -8.54
C ASP A 40 -0.90 -2.58 -7.26
N HIS A 41 -1.43 -3.01 -6.12
CA HIS A 41 -0.91 -2.63 -4.82
C HIS A 41 0.49 -3.16 -4.54
N LEU A 42 0.98 -4.20 -5.23
CA LEU A 42 2.29 -4.79 -4.97
C LEU A 42 3.39 -4.10 -5.77
N GLN A 43 3.07 -3.74 -7.02
CA GLN A 43 4.03 -3.13 -7.94
C GLN A 43 4.06 -1.61 -7.87
N SER A 44 3.06 -1.01 -7.21
CA SER A 44 3.04 0.42 -6.90
C SER A 44 4.16 0.80 -5.92
N ARG A 45 4.59 2.05 -5.95
CA ARG A 45 5.70 2.56 -5.13
C ARG A 45 5.27 3.77 -4.34
N VAL A 46 5.82 3.93 -3.14
CA VAL A 46 5.64 5.12 -2.31
C VAL A 46 6.99 5.65 -1.88
N TYR A 47 7.18 6.96 -2.06
CA TYR A 47 8.36 7.67 -1.61
C TYR A 47 7.98 8.64 -0.50
N THR A 48 8.72 8.59 0.60
CA THR A 48 8.52 9.48 1.75
C THR A 48 9.77 10.28 2.05
N ASN A 49 9.56 11.50 2.55
CA ASN A 49 10.62 12.38 3.05
C ASN A 49 10.11 13.08 4.32
N PRO A 50 10.96 13.31 5.34
CA PRO A 50 10.57 14.08 6.53
C PRO A 50 10.05 15.49 6.20
N LYS A 51 10.55 16.10 5.13
CA LYS A 51 10.19 17.44 4.67
C LYS A 51 9.17 17.35 3.54
N SER A 52 7.91 17.73 3.79
CA SER A 52 6.85 17.70 2.77
C SER A 52 7.17 18.51 1.51
N GLN A 53 7.92 19.61 1.64
CA GLN A 53 8.36 20.45 0.51
C GLN A 53 9.23 19.66 -0.48
N GLU A 54 10.05 18.73 0.00
CA GLU A 54 10.90 17.88 -0.85
C GLU A 54 10.04 16.91 -1.67
N VAL A 55 8.98 16.37 -1.07
CA VAL A 55 8.02 15.50 -1.76
C VAL A 55 7.28 16.26 -2.87
N VAL A 56 6.87 17.50 -2.61
CA VAL A 56 6.23 18.37 -3.60
C VAL A 56 7.19 18.73 -4.73
N LEU A 57 8.44 19.08 -4.41
CA LEU A 57 9.45 19.38 -5.42
C LEU A 57 9.77 18.16 -6.28
N LEU A 58 9.89 16.99 -5.65
CA LEU A 58 10.12 15.73 -6.36
C LEU A 58 8.99 15.43 -7.33
N GLU A 59 7.73 15.53 -6.91
CA GLU A 59 6.58 15.31 -7.80
C GLU A 59 6.62 16.22 -9.02
N ARG A 60 6.84 17.54 -8.83
CA ARG A 60 6.92 18.50 -9.94
C ARG A 60 8.03 18.15 -10.92
N ASN A 61 9.20 17.77 -10.41
CA ASN A 61 10.33 17.36 -11.23
C ASN A 61 9.98 16.08 -12.02
N LEU A 62 9.41 15.07 -11.36
CA LEU A 62 9.02 13.83 -12.01
C LEU A 62 7.97 14.06 -13.09
N LEU A 63 6.93 14.85 -12.83
CA LEU A 63 5.90 15.19 -13.82
C LEU A 63 6.48 15.94 -15.02
N SER A 64 7.48 16.79 -14.80
CA SER A 64 8.18 17.55 -15.85
C SER A 64 9.05 16.65 -16.73
N ILE A 65 9.95 15.86 -16.13
CA ILE A 65 10.89 15.01 -16.89
C ILE A 65 10.18 13.87 -17.61
N THR A 66 9.01 13.44 -17.11
CA THR A 66 8.22 12.37 -17.73
C THR A 66 7.15 12.90 -18.68
N LYS A 67 7.07 14.20 -18.94
CA LYS A 67 6.01 14.79 -19.78
C LYS A 67 5.89 14.17 -21.17
N SER A 68 7.00 13.71 -21.76
CA SER A 68 6.99 13.04 -23.07
C SER A 68 6.38 11.63 -23.05
N PHE A 69 6.11 11.07 -21.87
CA PHE A 69 5.56 9.74 -21.68
C PHE A 69 4.05 9.78 -21.45
N ASP A 70 3.32 10.73 -22.06
CA ASP A 70 1.87 10.75 -21.95
C ASP A 70 1.28 9.45 -22.54
N PRO A 71 0.41 8.74 -21.79
CA PRO A 71 -0.12 7.47 -22.25
C PRO A 71 -1.10 7.71 -23.39
N LYS A 72 -1.00 6.88 -24.44
CA LYS A 72 -1.96 6.86 -25.55
C LYS A 72 -3.25 6.13 -25.12
N VAL A 73 -3.97 6.69 -24.16
CA VAL A 73 -5.22 6.15 -23.62
C VAL A 73 -6.33 7.12 -23.97
N ASP A 74 -7.39 6.58 -24.59
CA ASP A 74 -8.62 7.34 -24.79
C ASP A 74 -9.43 7.31 -23.49
N TRP A 75 -9.44 8.44 -22.80
CA TRP A 75 -10.13 8.58 -21.54
C TRP A 75 -11.61 8.85 -21.81
N ASN A 76 -12.44 7.83 -21.63
CA ASN A 76 -13.90 7.94 -21.77
C ASN A 76 -14.52 9.07 -20.90
N LYS A 77 -13.81 9.54 -19.88
CA LYS A 77 -14.21 10.65 -18.99
C LYS A 77 -13.00 11.48 -18.60
N THR A 78 -13.15 12.80 -18.55
CA THR A 78 -12.16 13.71 -17.98
C THR A 78 -12.29 13.73 -16.46
N PHE A 79 -11.18 13.57 -15.73
CA PHE A 79 -11.15 13.60 -14.27
C PHE A 79 -9.87 14.28 -13.76
N GLY A 80 -9.89 14.66 -12.47
CA GLY A 80 -8.80 15.41 -11.85
C GLY A 80 -7.50 14.60 -11.76
N GLY A 81 -6.40 15.18 -12.27
CA GLY A 81 -5.09 14.53 -12.26
C GLY A 81 -4.84 13.57 -13.42
N ILE A 82 -5.63 13.66 -14.49
CA ILE A 82 -5.41 12.92 -15.75
C ILE A 82 -4.01 13.18 -16.35
N ASN A 83 -3.51 14.41 -16.21
CA ASN A 83 -2.18 14.83 -16.67
C ASN A 83 -1.03 14.30 -15.80
N GLU A 84 -1.34 13.48 -14.79
CA GLU A 84 -0.36 12.84 -13.92
C GLU A 84 -0.10 11.38 -14.34
N PHE A 85 -0.81 10.88 -15.36
CA PHE A 85 -0.60 9.54 -15.91
C PHE A 85 0.54 9.52 -16.91
N ARG A 86 1.31 8.43 -16.90
CA ARG A 86 2.46 8.22 -17.79
C ARG A 86 2.47 6.78 -18.31
N ALA A 87 3.02 6.55 -19.50
CA ALA A 87 3.31 5.22 -20.01
C ALA A 87 4.25 4.46 -19.05
N GLY A 88 4.04 3.15 -18.90
CA GLY A 88 4.69 2.35 -17.86
C GLY A 88 6.21 2.28 -17.99
N ASN A 89 6.73 2.37 -19.21
CA ASN A 89 8.16 2.40 -19.51
C ASN A 89 8.90 3.63 -18.95
N CYS A 90 8.20 4.66 -18.45
CA CYS A 90 8.85 5.82 -17.84
C CYS A 90 9.40 5.51 -16.43
N ILE A 91 9.08 4.34 -15.85
CA ILE A 91 9.49 3.96 -14.50
C ILE A 91 11.02 3.97 -14.34
N ASP A 92 11.76 3.54 -15.36
CA ASP A 92 13.23 3.49 -15.34
C ASP A 92 13.84 4.90 -15.24
N VAL A 93 13.23 5.88 -15.92
CA VAL A 93 13.61 7.29 -15.85
C VAL A 93 13.36 7.85 -14.46
N ILE A 94 12.22 7.49 -13.86
CA ILE A 94 11.86 7.91 -12.50
C ILE A 94 12.83 7.33 -11.47
N GLU A 95 13.09 6.03 -11.52
CA GLU A 95 13.98 5.35 -10.58
C GLU A 95 15.41 5.89 -10.67
N LYS A 96 15.91 6.11 -11.89
CA LYS A 96 17.22 6.75 -12.10
C LYS A 96 17.26 8.15 -11.48
N PHE A 97 16.26 9.00 -11.79
CA PHE A 97 16.21 10.37 -11.27
C PHE A 97 16.14 10.42 -9.74
N ILE A 98 15.34 9.54 -9.11
CA ILE A 98 15.23 9.46 -7.65
C ILE A 98 16.54 8.95 -7.03
N GLY A 99 17.18 7.96 -7.64
CA GLY A 99 18.48 7.45 -7.21
C GLY A 99 19.55 8.55 -7.18
N GLU A 100 19.56 9.42 -8.20
CA GLU A 100 20.45 10.58 -8.29
C GLU A 100 20.14 11.63 -7.20
N GLN A 101 18.91 11.73 -6.67
CA GLN A 101 18.60 12.70 -5.60
C GLN A 101 19.44 12.47 -4.33
N LYS A 102 19.93 11.25 -4.11
CA LYS A 102 20.79 10.90 -2.97
C LYS A 102 22.13 11.65 -3.02
N THR A 103 22.68 11.92 -4.20
CA THR A 103 23.93 12.69 -4.35
C THR A 103 23.75 14.17 -4.02
N TYR A 104 22.51 14.67 -4.07
CA TYR A 104 22.15 16.04 -3.69
C TYR A 104 21.72 16.16 -2.20
N GLY A 105 21.98 15.13 -1.39
CA GLY A 105 21.64 15.10 0.03
C GLY A 105 20.15 14.96 0.32
N LYS A 106 19.34 14.57 -0.67
CA LYS A 106 17.91 14.28 -0.48
C LYS A 106 17.74 12.79 -0.17
N ASP A 107 17.37 12.48 1.07
CA ASP A 107 17.14 11.10 1.50
C ASP A 107 15.65 10.74 1.42
N PHE A 108 15.23 10.26 0.25
CA PHE A 108 13.89 9.70 0.06
C PHE A 108 13.88 8.22 0.42
N LYS A 109 12.88 7.80 1.20
CA LYS A 109 12.65 6.38 1.52
C LYS A 109 11.66 5.79 0.53
N LEU A 110 12.10 4.76 -0.19
CA LEU A 110 11.25 3.96 -1.06
C LEU A 110 10.55 2.85 -0.26
N HIS A 111 9.26 2.69 -0.52
CA HIS A 111 8.43 1.57 -0.10
C HIS A 111 7.84 0.94 -1.37
N ILE A 112 8.14 -0.33 -1.60
CA ILE A 112 7.53 -1.10 -2.68
C ILE A 112 6.25 -1.72 -2.12
N GLY A 113 5.16 -1.51 -2.83
CA GLY A 113 3.82 -1.85 -2.40
C GLY A 113 3.11 -0.73 -1.63
N ILE A 114 1.78 -0.73 -1.70
CA ILE A 114 0.92 0.22 -0.99
C ILE A 114 0.50 -0.38 0.35
N ASP A 115 0.86 0.31 1.43
CA ASP A 115 0.21 0.13 2.72
C ASP A 115 -1.14 0.87 2.72
N ILE A 116 -2.24 0.12 2.73
CA ILE A 116 -3.62 0.64 2.74
C ILE A 116 -3.93 1.36 4.06
N CYS A 117 -3.19 1.10 5.15
CA CYS A 117 -3.29 1.87 6.39
C CYS A 117 -2.55 3.21 6.31
N GLY A 118 -1.75 3.43 5.26
CA GLY A 118 -1.05 4.70 5.01
C GLY A 118 0.09 5.00 5.99
N ASN A 119 0.62 4.00 6.69
CA ASN A 119 1.57 4.19 7.79
C ASN A 119 3.01 3.83 7.37
N TYR A 120 3.63 4.72 6.59
CA TYR A 120 4.98 4.53 6.03
C TYR A 120 6.13 4.89 7.00
N ASN A 121 5.94 4.70 8.31
CA ASN A 121 6.94 5.00 9.34
C ASN A 121 7.93 3.83 9.60
N HIS A 122 7.68 2.64 9.04
CA HIS A 122 8.53 1.46 9.18
C HIS A 122 9.01 0.98 7.80
N GLY A 123 10.24 0.45 7.70
CA GLY A 123 10.90 0.11 6.43
C GLY A 123 10.38 -1.13 5.69
N ILE A 124 9.31 -1.75 6.18
CA ILE A 124 8.63 -2.88 5.54
C ILE A 124 7.14 -2.51 5.50
N PRO A 125 6.46 -2.59 4.34
CA PRO A 125 5.01 -2.46 4.27
C PRO A 125 4.43 -3.56 5.16
N LYS A 126 3.90 -3.16 6.31
CA LYS A 126 3.16 -4.10 7.13
C LYS A 126 1.82 -4.26 6.44
N SER A 127 1.64 -5.35 5.70
CA SER A 127 0.32 -5.84 5.30
C SER A 127 -0.41 -6.27 6.57
N TYR A 128 -0.78 -5.30 7.41
CA TYR A 128 -1.52 -5.53 8.62
C TYR A 128 -2.99 -5.44 8.29
N PHE A 129 -3.69 -6.45 8.74
CA PHE A 129 -5.05 -6.26 9.12
C PHE A 129 -5.16 -5.35 10.34
N PRO A 130 -6.24 -4.55 10.43
CA PRO A 130 -6.44 -3.68 11.56
C PRO A 130 -6.97 -4.52 12.73
N ILE A 131 -6.08 -5.22 13.45
CA ILE A 131 -6.40 -5.65 14.81
C ILE A 131 -6.04 -4.49 15.75
N PHE A 132 -6.70 -3.35 15.55
CA PHE A 132 -6.66 -2.22 16.47
C PHE A 132 -7.74 -2.32 17.57
N TYR A 133 -8.57 -3.35 17.54
CA TYR A 133 -9.46 -3.65 18.64
C TYR A 133 -8.77 -4.61 19.60
N PRO A 134 -8.41 -4.20 20.83
CA PRO A 134 -8.11 -5.18 21.87
C PRO A 134 -9.31 -6.12 21.96
N VAL A 135 -9.07 -7.42 21.76
CA VAL A 135 -10.10 -8.44 21.99
C VAL A 135 -10.42 -8.39 23.49
N LYS A 136 -11.42 -7.59 23.85
CA LYS A 136 -11.97 -7.52 25.20
C LYS A 136 -12.84 -8.76 25.39
N GLY A 137 -12.69 -9.45 26.52
CA GLY A 137 -13.57 -10.57 26.88
C GLY A 137 -12.88 -11.90 27.20
N PHE A 138 -11.55 -11.99 27.23
CA PHE A 138 -10.91 -13.16 27.85
C PHE A 138 -11.14 -13.13 29.36
N SER A 139 -11.60 -14.23 29.95
CA SER A 139 -11.54 -14.36 31.39
C SER A 139 -10.06 -14.34 31.84
N PRO A 140 -9.75 -13.81 33.04
CA PRO A 140 -8.39 -13.80 33.55
C PRO A 140 -7.71 -15.17 33.54
N GLU A 141 -8.48 -16.23 33.81
CA GLU A 141 -8.02 -17.62 33.86
C GLU A 141 -7.62 -18.11 32.47
N LEU A 142 -8.46 -17.89 31.46
CA LEU A 142 -8.17 -18.28 30.07
C LEU A 142 -6.95 -17.52 29.54
N LYS A 143 -6.81 -16.23 29.88
CA LYS A 143 -5.63 -15.46 29.49
C LYS A 143 -4.35 -16.03 30.09
N TYR A 144 -4.38 -16.43 31.36
CA TYR A 144 -3.24 -17.01 32.06
C TYR A 144 -2.82 -18.35 31.46
N ASP A 145 -3.78 -19.21 31.13
CA ASP A 145 -3.50 -20.52 30.51
C ASP A 145 -2.91 -20.39 29.11
N ILE A 146 -3.43 -19.45 28.30
CA ILE A 146 -2.88 -19.15 26.98
C ILE A 146 -1.45 -18.62 27.09
N MET A 147 -1.16 -17.75 28.07
CA MET A 147 0.19 -17.23 28.27
C MET A 147 1.17 -18.34 28.65
N LYS A 148 0.79 -19.28 29.52
CA LYS A 148 1.61 -20.45 29.84
C LYS A 148 1.92 -21.32 28.63
N TYR A 149 0.92 -21.57 27.79
CA TYR A 149 1.10 -22.29 26.53
C TYR A 149 2.03 -21.54 25.58
N CYS A 150 1.88 -20.23 25.46
CA CYS A 150 2.76 -19.41 24.63
C CYS A 150 4.22 -19.48 25.11
N ASP A 151 4.45 -19.45 26.43
CA ASP A 151 5.79 -19.55 27.01
C ASP A 151 6.42 -20.92 26.76
N SER A 152 5.66 -22.03 26.85
CA SER A 152 6.19 -23.37 26.57
C SER A 152 6.56 -23.54 25.09
N GLU A 153 5.78 -22.95 24.20
CA GLU A 153 5.99 -23.01 22.75
C GLU A 153 6.91 -21.90 22.20
N LYS A 154 7.52 -21.08 23.08
CA LYS A 154 8.34 -19.91 22.70
C LYS A 154 7.64 -18.98 21.69
N MET A 155 6.33 -18.83 21.84
CA MET A 155 5.49 -17.97 21.01
C MET A 155 5.11 -16.71 21.79
N ARG A 156 5.02 -15.55 21.13
CA ARG A 156 4.48 -14.36 21.81
C ARG A 156 2.96 -14.44 21.84
N PHE A 157 2.36 -14.02 22.96
CA PHE A 157 0.91 -14.00 23.14
C PHE A 157 0.13 -13.34 21.99
N VAL A 158 0.66 -12.25 21.43
CA VAL A 158 0.06 -11.55 20.28
C VAL A 158 0.06 -12.42 19.02
N ASP A 159 1.13 -13.19 18.79
CA ASP A 159 1.23 -14.08 17.63
C ASP A 159 0.23 -15.25 17.77
N PHE A 160 0.05 -15.78 18.99
CA PHE A 160 -0.99 -16.76 19.28
C PHE A 160 -2.40 -16.22 19.01
N GLN A 161 -2.70 -14.99 19.43
CA GLN A 161 -4.00 -14.37 19.17
C GLN A 161 -4.27 -14.23 17.66
N HIS A 162 -3.26 -13.85 16.87
CA HIS A 162 -3.39 -13.78 15.42
C HIS A 162 -3.67 -15.16 14.81
N GLN A 163 -2.96 -16.19 15.29
CA GLN A 163 -3.13 -17.56 14.82
C GLN A 163 -4.50 -18.14 15.20
N ALA A 164 -4.98 -17.86 16.42
CA ALA A 164 -6.31 -18.28 16.88
C ALA A 164 -7.42 -17.59 16.08
N CYS A 165 -7.32 -16.28 15.83
CA CYS A 165 -8.25 -15.55 14.97
C CYS A 165 -8.25 -16.12 13.54
N TYR A 166 -7.08 -16.47 13.01
CA TYR A 166 -6.94 -17.11 11.70
C TYR A 166 -7.69 -18.46 11.65
N PHE A 167 -7.45 -19.35 12.61
CA PHE A 167 -8.13 -20.66 12.63
C PHE A 167 -9.64 -20.54 12.88
N TYR A 168 -10.06 -19.62 13.74
CA TYR A 168 -11.47 -19.36 13.97
C TYR A 168 -12.16 -18.86 12.69
N LEU A 169 -11.51 -17.96 11.94
CA LEU A 169 -12.02 -17.50 10.64
C LEU A 169 -12.11 -18.64 9.63
N GLN A 170 -11.10 -19.52 9.55
CA GLN A 170 -11.15 -20.73 8.72
C GLN A 170 -12.32 -21.65 9.09
N HIS A 171 -12.64 -21.74 10.38
CA HIS A 171 -13.77 -22.53 10.85
C HIS A 171 -15.11 -21.89 10.47
N LEU A 172 -15.22 -20.56 10.58
CA LEU A 172 -16.41 -19.80 10.18
C LEU A 172 -16.61 -19.77 8.66
N THR A 173 -15.54 -19.85 7.86
CA THR A 173 -15.59 -19.75 6.38
C THR A 173 -15.94 -21.05 5.66
N LYS A 174 -16.48 -22.08 6.33
CA LYS A 174 -17.24 -23.17 5.67
C LYS A 174 -18.47 -22.70 4.86
N VAL A 175 -18.71 -21.39 4.70
CA VAL A 175 -19.91 -20.80 4.06
C VAL A 175 -19.61 -19.70 3.01
N ARG A 176 -18.37 -19.43 2.55
CA ARG A 176 -18.14 -18.26 1.67
C ARG A 176 -17.20 -18.46 0.47
N ASP A 177 -17.76 -19.03 -0.59
CA ASP A 177 -17.18 -19.13 -1.93
C ASP A 177 -17.03 -17.80 -2.72
N ASN A 178 -17.31 -16.62 -2.14
CA ASN A 178 -17.48 -15.37 -2.91
C ASN A 178 -16.56 -14.19 -2.53
N LEU A 179 -15.40 -14.42 -1.90
CA LEU A 179 -14.40 -13.36 -1.66
C LEU A 179 -13.01 -13.75 -2.15
N VAL A 180 -12.94 -14.32 -3.36
CA VAL A 180 -11.68 -14.57 -4.06
C VAL A 180 -11.29 -13.32 -4.84
N ILE A 181 -10.13 -12.73 -4.53
CA ILE A 181 -9.48 -11.77 -5.42
C ILE A 181 -8.68 -12.60 -6.43
N PRO A 182 -9.03 -12.61 -7.73
CA PRO A 182 -8.38 -13.48 -8.70
C PRO A 182 -6.88 -13.14 -8.84
N LYS A 183 -6.01 -14.18 -8.83
CA LYS A 183 -4.53 -14.18 -8.95
C LYS A 183 -3.69 -14.04 -7.66
N TYR A 184 -4.30 -14.17 -6.48
CA TYR A 184 -3.55 -14.30 -5.23
C TYR A 184 -3.56 -15.76 -4.75
N ASP A 185 -2.39 -16.39 -4.69
CA ASP A 185 -2.19 -17.62 -3.91
C ASP A 185 -2.10 -17.22 -2.43
N ASN A 186 -3.23 -17.33 -1.73
CA ASN A 186 -3.43 -17.19 -0.28
C ASN A 186 -3.03 -15.84 0.35
N TYR A 187 -3.95 -14.88 0.34
CA TYR A 187 -4.06 -13.89 1.42
C TYR A 187 -5.45 -13.96 2.03
N PHE A 188 -5.52 -14.36 3.29
CA PHE A 188 -6.72 -14.16 4.08
C PHE A 188 -6.89 -12.68 4.37
N LYS A 189 -8.12 -12.21 4.18
CA LYS A 189 -8.61 -11.03 4.85
C LYS A 189 -8.61 -11.32 6.38
N VAL A 190 -7.80 -10.67 7.22
CA VAL A 190 -8.01 -10.61 8.69
C VAL A 190 -8.93 -9.44 9.09
#